data_AF-A0A7X6C7S9-F1
#
_entry.id   AF-A0A7X6C7S9-F1
#
_cell.length_a   1.000
_cell.length_b   1.000
_cell.length_c   1.000
_cell.angle_alpha   90.00
_cell.angle_beta   90.00
_cell.angle_gamma   90.00
#
_symmetry.space_group_name_H-M   'P 1'
#
loop_
_entity.id
_entity.type
_entity.pdbx_description
1 polymer ?
#
loop_
_entity_poly.entity_id
_entity_poly.type
_entity_poly.pdbx_seq_one_letter_code
_entity_poly.pdbx_strand_id
1 'polypeptide(L)'
;MLFNSTIFLGFLVVVVYVYYLLTPHYRRWFLLLASYTFYWVWSVPYSLLMVLYTMLAYITGRAIESATKNKDKNLALISFLIVVVSTLCLFKYANFFSDSAYSVLGFALGLN
;
A
#
# COMPACT_ATOMS: atom_id res chain seq x y z
N MET A 1 0.91 -1.70 -13.96
CA MET A 1 1.31 -0.92 -15.12
C MET A 1 2.18 0.22 -14.62
N LEU A 2 3.23 0.59 -15.33
CA LEU A 2 3.99 1.80 -14.97
C LEU A 2 3.09 3.02 -15.17
N PHE A 3 3.19 4.02 -14.28
CA PHE A 3 2.42 5.27 -14.38
C PHE A 3 2.69 6.04 -15.68
N ASN A 4 3.84 5.80 -16.32
CA ASN A 4 4.20 6.38 -17.62
C ASN A 4 3.75 5.52 -18.83
N SER A 5 2.83 4.57 -18.61
CA SER A 5 2.29 3.76 -19.71
C SER A 5 1.15 4.50 -20.40
N THR A 6 1.09 4.42 -21.73
CA THR A 6 -0.04 4.91 -22.54
C THR A 6 -1.39 4.32 -22.09
N ILE A 7 -1.36 3.11 -21.51
CA ILE A 7 -2.54 2.44 -20.97
C ILE A 7 -3.12 3.21 -19.77
N PHE A 8 -2.26 3.76 -18.90
CA PHE A 8 -2.72 4.58 -17.76
C PHE A 8 -3.40 5.86 -18.25
N LEU A 9 -2.90 6.48 -19.31
CA LEU A 9 -3.46 7.70 -19.87
C LEU A 9 -4.87 7.47 -20.44
N GLY A 10 -5.07 6.37 -21.16
CA GLY A 10 -6.40 5.93 -21.61
C GLY A 10 -7.36 5.65 -20.45
N PHE A 11 -6.90 4.92 -19.42
CA PHE A 11 -7.66 4.67 -18.20
C PHE A 11 -8.07 5.96 -17.50
N LEU A 12 -7.14 6.91 -17.35
CA LEU A 12 -7.39 8.20 -16.71
C LEU A 12 -8.47 8.99 -17.44
N VAL A 13 -8.41 9.08 -18.77
CA VAL A 13 -9.42 9.79 -19.57
C VAL A 13 -10.81 9.18 -19.35
N VAL A 14 -10.92 7.84 -19.37
CA VAL A 14 -12.18 7.14 -19.11
C VAL A 14 -12.69 7.42 -17.70
N VAL A 15 -11.83 7.30 -16.68
CA VAL A 15 -12.22 7.55 -15.28
C VAL A 15 -12.68 8.99 -15.08
N VAL A 16 -11.97 9.97 -15.63
CA VAL A 16 -12.34 11.39 -15.53
C VAL A 16 -13.67 11.64 -16.25
N TYR A 17 -13.85 11.08 -17.45
CA TYR A 17 -15.10 11.22 -18.20
C TYR A 17 -16.30 10.67 -17.41
N VAL A 18 -16.18 9.44 -16.89
CA VAL A 18 -17.23 8.81 -16.08
C VAL A 18 -17.45 9.57 -14.77
N TYR A 19 -16.39 10.09 -14.14
CA TYR A 19 -16.47 10.88 -12.91
C TYR A 19 -17.35 12.13 -13.07
N TYR A 20 -17.24 12.83 -14.19
CA TYR A 20 -18.07 14.01 -14.47
C TYR A 20 -19.53 13.67 -14.80
N LEU A 21 -19.79 12.48 -15.36
CA LEU A 21 -21.16 11.98 -15.63
C LEU A 21 -21.88 11.51 -14.36
N LEU A 22 -21.15 11.07 -13.34
CA LEU A 22 -21.72 10.56 -12.10
C LEU A 22 -22.28 11.66 -11.18
N THR A 23 -23.37 11.33 -10.49
CA THR A 23 -23.94 12.13 -9.40
C THR A 23 -22.92 12.31 -8.26
N PRO A 24 -22.84 13.48 -7.61
CA PRO A 24 -21.84 13.78 -6.57
C PRO A 24 -21.73 12.74 -5.45
N HIS A 25 -22.83 12.08 -5.09
CA HIS A 25 -22.87 11.04 -4.08
C HIS A 25 -22.04 9.79 -4.45
N TYR A 26 -22.08 9.35 -5.72
CA TYR A 26 -21.40 8.14 -6.18
C TYR A 26 -19.94 8.37 -6.58
N ARG A 27 -19.53 9.63 -6.81
CA ARG A 27 -18.18 9.99 -7.26
C ARG A 27 -17.08 9.45 -6.35
N ARG A 28 -17.26 9.51 -5.03
CA ARG A 28 -16.26 9.04 -4.04
C ARG A 28 -16.06 7.53 -4.13
N TRP A 29 -17.16 6.77 -4.18
CA TRP A 29 -17.13 5.32 -4.31
C TRP A 29 -16.58 4.87 -5.66
N PHE A 30 -16.94 5.58 -6.73
CA PHE A 30 -16.39 5.34 -8.06
C PHE A 30 -14.88 5.56 -8.10
N LEU A 31 -14.36 6.65 -7.53
CA LEU A 31 -12.92 6.90 -7.46
C LEU A 31 -12.18 5.82 -6.66
N LEU A 32 -12.76 5.35 -5.55
CA LEU A 32 -12.19 4.25 -4.77
C LEU A 32 -12.15 2.95 -5.58
N LEU A 33 -13.24 2.60 -6.27
CA LEU A 33 -13.27 1.41 -7.13
C LEU A 33 -12.30 1.54 -8.32
N ALA A 34 -12.22 2.71 -8.94
CA ALA A 34 -11.29 2.99 -10.01
C ALA A 34 -9.83 2.84 -9.55
N SER A 35 -9.48 3.36 -8.38
CA SER A 35 -8.12 3.21 -7.86
C SER A 35 -7.79 1.74 -7.56
N TYR A 36 -8.68 1.00 -6.91
CA TYR A 36 -8.42 -0.42 -6.62
C TYR A 36 -8.36 -1.30 -7.86
N THR A 37 -9.24 -1.09 -8.84
CA THR A 37 -9.21 -1.84 -10.11
C THR A 37 -7.91 -1.60 -10.86
N PHE A 38 -7.41 -0.36 -10.88
CA PHE A 38 -6.11 -0.03 -11.46
C PHE A 38 -4.95 -0.78 -10.78
N TYR A 39 -4.91 -0.80 -9.43
CA TYR A 39 -3.89 -1.53 -8.69
C TYR A 39 -4.00 -3.04 -8.85
N TRP A 40 -5.21 -3.59 -8.93
CA TRP A 40 -5.45 -5.02 -9.10
C TRP A 40 -4.90 -5.52 -10.43
N VAL A 41 -5.12 -4.77 -11.52
CA VAL A 41 -4.61 -5.10 -12.85
C VAL A 41 -3.08 -5.13 -12.88
N TRP A 42 -2.41 -4.32 -12.05
CA TRP A 42 -0.95 -4.40 -11.96
C TRP A 42 -0.48 -5.63 -11.19
N SER A 43 -1.11 -5.91 -10.05
CA SER A 43 -0.69 -6.98 -9.16
C SER A 43 -1.72 -7.22 -8.05
N VAL A 44 -2.37 -8.38 -8.10
CA VAL A 44 -3.34 -8.83 -7.11
C VAL A 44 -2.82 -8.82 -5.65
N PRO A 45 -1.60 -9.33 -5.34
CA PRO A 45 -1.14 -9.37 -3.95
C PRO A 45 -0.90 -7.97 -3.36
N TYR A 46 -0.31 -7.05 -4.13
CA TYR A 46 -0.06 -5.69 -3.65
C TYR A 46 -1.34 -4.84 -3.56
N SER A 47 -2.36 -5.11 -4.39
CA SER A 47 -3.65 -4.44 -4.25
C SER A 47 -4.38 -4.84 -2.96
N LEU A 48 -4.30 -6.12 -2.56
CA LEU A 48 -4.85 -6.56 -1.27
C LEU A 48 -4.13 -5.88 -0.11
N LEU A 49 -2.81 -5.76 -0.19
CA LEU A 49 -2.00 -5.05 0.80
C LEU A 49 -2.40 -3.58 0.91
N MET A 50 -2.68 -2.90 -0.21
CA MET A 50 -3.21 -1.53 -0.22
C MET A 50 -4.55 -1.42 0.52
N VAL A 51 -5.49 -2.35 0.28
CA VAL A 51 -6.79 -2.37 0.98
C VAL A 51 -6.57 -2.46 2.50
N LEU A 52 -5.70 -3.38 2.94
CA LEU A 52 -5.36 -3.53 4.35
C LEU A 52 -4.76 -2.25 4.94
N TYR A 53 -3.89 -1.55 4.20
CA TYR A 53 -3.34 -0.27 4.65
C TYR A 53 -4.39 0.82 4.78
N THR A 54 -5.32 0.93 3.84
CA THR A 54 -6.43 1.88 3.96
C THR A 54 -7.31 1.58 5.18
N MET A 55 -7.60 0.31 5.46
CA MET A 55 -8.35 -0.08 6.66
C MET A 55 -7.58 0.26 7.94
N LEU A 56 -6.29 -0.08 7.98
CA LEU A 56 -5.43 0.22 9.12
C LEU A 56 -5.33 1.72 9.36
N ALA A 57 -5.09 2.52 8.32
CA ALA A 57 -5.03 3.97 8.39
C ALA A 57 -6.35 4.57 8.89
N TYR A 58 -7.50 4.04 8.43
CA TYR A 58 -8.81 4.48 8.89
C TYR A 58 -9.05 4.16 10.38
N ILE A 59 -8.73 2.94 10.82
CA ILE A 59 -8.85 2.52 12.22
C ILE A 59 -7.95 3.38 13.11
N THR A 60 -6.69 3.55 12.73
CA THR A 60 -5.73 4.37 13.48
C THR A 60 -6.17 5.83 13.53
N GLY A 61 -6.67 6.39 12.41
CA GLY A 61 -7.20 7.75 12.36
C GLY A 61 -8.34 7.96 13.35
N ARG A 62 -9.30 7.03 13.42
CA ARG A 62 -10.38 7.07 14.42
C ARG A 62 -9.88 6.89 15.85
N ALA A 63 -8.90 6.02 16.07
CA ALA A 63 -8.29 5.83 17.39
C ALA A 63 -7.64 7.13 17.89
N ILE A 64 -6.93 7.85 17.01
CA ILE A 64 -6.31 9.15 17.32
C ILE A 64 -7.37 10.21 17.61
N GLU A 65 -8.45 10.26 16.82
CA GLU A 65 -9.56 11.19 17.03
C GLU A 65 -10.24 10.97 18.38
N SER A 66 -10.49 9.71 18.75
CA SER A 66 -11.14 9.34 20.01
C SER A 66 -10.27 9.50 21.26
N ALA A 67 -8.94 9.57 21.10
CA ALA A 67 -8.01 9.65 22.21
C ALA A 67 -8.02 11.02 22.90
N THR A 68 -8.19 11.03 24.21
CA THR A 68 -8.20 12.28 25.01
C THR A 68 -6.80 12.72 25.41
N LYS A 69 -5.87 11.77 25.59
CA LYS A 69 -4.49 12.05 25.99
C LYS A 69 -3.57 12.07 24.77
N ASN A 70 -2.64 13.04 24.75
CA ASN A 70 -1.62 13.12 23.68
C ASN A 70 -0.73 11.87 23.62
N LYS A 71 -0.51 11.18 24.75
CA LYS A 71 0.26 9.92 24.78
C LYS A 71 -0.38 8.82 23.93
N ASP A 72 -1.70 8.66 24.01
CA ASP A 72 -2.43 7.59 23.31
C ASP A 72 -2.49 7.88 21.80
N LYS A 73 -2.60 9.16 21.42
CA LYS A 73 -2.46 9.62 20.02
C LYS A 73 -1.10 9.26 19.43
N ASN A 74 -0.03 9.59 20.17
CA ASN A 74 1.33 9.28 19.74
C ASN A 74 1.56 7.77 19.63
N LEU A 75 1.03 6.98 20.57
CA LEU A 75 1.14 5.53 20.52
C LEU A 75 0.45 4.94 19.28
N ALA A 76 -0.75 5.41 18.95
CA ALA A 76 -1.50 4.97 17.76
C ALA A 76 -0.78 5.37 16.45
N LEU A 77 -0.19 6.56 16.39
CA LEU A 77 0.62 6.99 15.24
C LEU A 77 1.89 6.14 15.10
N ILE A 78 2.62 5.93 16.20
CA ILE A 78 3.86 5.15 16.20
C ILE A 78 3.57 3.70 15.80
N SER A 79 2.49 3.10 16.31
CA SER A 79 2.14 1.72 15.94
C SER A 79 1.82 1.60 14.44
N PHE A 80 1.09 2.55 13.86
CA PHE A 80 0.84 2.60 12.43
C PHE A 80 2.13 2.75 11.61
N LEU A 81 3.01 3.68 12.02
CA LEU A 81 4.30 3.89 11.36
C LEU A 81 5.17 2.63 11.41
N ILE A 82 5.24 1.96 12.57
CA ILE A 82 5.98 0.70 12.71
C ILE A 82 5.47 -0.33 11.71
N VAL A 83 4.16 -0.50 11.55
CA VAL A 83 3.59 -1.46 10.59
C VAL A 83 3.96 -1.08 9.15
N VAL A 84 3.76 0.17 8.74
CA VAL A 84 4.07 0.63 7.38
C VAL A 84 5.55 0.48 7.06
N VAL A 85 6.43 0.96 7.95
CA VAL A 85 7.88 0.91 7.76
C VAL A 85 8.40 -0.52 7.79
N SER A 86 7.92 -1.36 8.71
CA SER A 86 8.36 -2.76 8.78
C SER A 86 8.02 -3.52 7.51
N THR A 87 6.81 -3.36 6.98
CA THR A 87 6.44 -3.99 5.71
C THR A 87 7.28 -3.47 4.55
N LEU A 88 7.55 -2.16 4.47
CA LEU A 88 8.46 -1.60 3.47
C LEU A 88 9.87 -2.20 3.56
N CYS A 89 10.40 -2.34 4.78
CA CYS A 89 11.69 -2.97 5.01
C CYS A 89 11.69 -4.45 4.59
N LEU A 90 10.64 -5.20 4.92
CA LEU A 90 10.50 -6.60 4.49
C LEU A 90 10.48 -6.70 2.96
N PHE A 91 9.60 -5.96 2.27
CA PHE A 91 9.52 -6.03 0.81
C PHE A 91 10.78 -5.56 0.10
N LYS A 92 11.50 -4.57 0.66
CA LYS A 92 12.70 -4.02 0.03
C LYS A 92 13.94 -4.86 0.28
N TYR A 93 14.10 -5.43 1.47
CA TYR A 93 15.36 -6.06 1.89
C TYR A 93 15.27 -7.58 2.10
N ALA A 94 14.09 -8.20 2.05
CA ALA A 94 13.97 -9.66 2.27
C ALA A 94 14.89 -10.47 1.34
N ASN A 95 14.93 -10.13 0.04
CA ASN A 95 15.82 -10.82 -0.90
C ASN A 95 17.30 -10.57 -0.58
N PHE A 96 17.67 -9.34 -0.22
CA PHE A 96 19.04 -9.03 0.18
C PHE A 96 19.49 -9.84 1.41
N PHE A 97 18.62 -9.98 2.41
CA PHE A 97 18.92 -10.81 3.60
C PHE A 97 19.03 -12.29 3.26
N SER A 98 18.14 -12.81 2.40
CA SER A 98 18.20 -14.17 1.86
C SER A 98 19.55 -14.42 1.17
N ASP A 99 19.90 -13.59 0.19
CA ASP A 99 21.10 -13.76 -0.63
C ASP A 99 22.38 -13.61 0.20
N SER A 100 22.37 -12.70 1.18
CA SER A 100 23.48 -12.54 2.14
C SER A 100 23.61 -13.77 3.05
N ALA A 101 22.50 -14.36 3.51
CA ALA A 101 22.54 -15.56 4.34
C ALA A 101 23.05 -16.78 3.56
N TYR A 102 22.58 -16.96 2.32
CA TYR A 102 23.07 -18.04 1.44
C TYR A 102 24.54 -17.89 1.10
N SER A 103 25.02 -16.68 0.81
CA SER A 103 26.44 -16.45 0.50
C SER A 103 27.36 -16.73 1.69
N VAL A 104 26.97 -16.32 2.91
CA VAL A 104 27.74 -16.61 4.13
C VAL A 104 27.73 -18.11 4.46
N LEU A 105 26.58 -18.78 4.31
CA LEU A 105 26.46 -20.23 4.55
C LEU A 105 27.18 -21.07 3.49
N GLY A 106 27.12 -20.67 2.21
CA GLY A 106 27.86 -21.31 1.12
C GLY A 106 29.37 -21.19 1.30
N PHE A 107 29.84 -20.00 1.71
CA PHE A 107 31.23 -19.78 2.10
C PHE A 107 31.65 -20.66 3.29
N ALA A 108 30.80 -20.77 4.32
CA ALA A 108 31.08 -21.59 5.50
C ALA A 108 31.07 -23.11 5.21
N LEU A 109 30.31 -23.57 4.21
CA LEU A 109 30.20 -24.97 3.81
C LEU A 109 31.18 -25.37 2.69
N GLY A 110 31.97 -24.43 2.15
CA GLY A 110 32.95 -24.70 1.08
C GLY A 110 32.34 -25.07 -0.27
N LEU A 111 31.06 -24.78 -0.47
CA LEU A 111 30.34 -24.97 -1.73
C LEU A 111 30.42 -23.65 -2.51
N ASN A 112 31.46 -23.48 -3.33
CA ASN A 112 31.53 -22.43 -4.34
C ASN A 112 30.84 -22.86 -5.63
#